data_AF-A0AAU6DTE8-F1
#
_entry.id   AF-A0AAU6DTE8-F1
#
_cell.length_a   1.000
_cell.length_b   1.000
_cell.length_c   1.000
_cell.angle_alpha   90.00
_cell.angle_beta   90.00
_cell.angle_gamma   90.00
#
_symmetry.space_group_name_H-M   'P 1'
#
loop_
_entity.id
_entity.type
_entity.pdbx_description
1 polymer ?
#
loop_
_entity_poly.entity_id
_entity_poly.type
_entity_poly.pdbx_seq_one_letter_code
_entity_poly.pdbx_strand_id
1 'polypeptide(L)' 'MEAGAVTAVYEVTGMASEHCEGAVSLELAELSGVTGVTAVAATGQVTVVSRAPLDEETVRSVLDEAGYGLVDRA' A
#
# COMPACT_ATOMS: atom_id res chain seq x y z
N MET A 1 -14.77 3.45 -22.36
CA MET A 1 -13.31 3.22 -22.41
C MET A 1 -12.92 2.75 -21.03
N GLU A 2 -12.54 1.48 -20.90
CA GLU A 2 -12.20 0.84 -19.63
C GLU A 2 -11.05 1.59 -18.96
N ALA A 3 -11.29 2.09 -17.75
CA ALA A 3 -10.21 2.53 -16.89
C ALA A 3 -9.42 1.27 -16.54
N GLY A 4 -8.21 1.14 -17.10
CA GLY A 4 -7.26 0.09 -16.75
C GLY A 4 -6.76 0.32 -15.32
N ALA A 5 -7.60 0.01 -14.33
CA ALA A 5 -7.17 -0.04 -12.95
C ALA A 5 -6.21 -1.23 -12.81
N VAL A 6 -5.00 -0.95 -12.35
CA VAL A 6 -4.02 -1.97 -11.99
C VAL A 6 -4.10 -2.22 -10.50
N THR A 7 -3.86 -3.46 -10.11
CA THR A 7 -3.83 -3.86 -8.70
C THR A 7 -2.43 -4.36 -8.39
N ALA A 8 -1.79 -3.73 -7.41
CA ALA A 8 -0.50 -4.13 -6.90
C ALA A 8 -0.67 -4.69 -5.48
N VAL A 9 0.07 -5.74 -5.15
CA VAL A 9 0.04 -6.35 -3.83
C VAL A 9 1.44 -6.25 -3.23
N TYR A 10 1.51 -5.64 -2.06
CA TYR A 10 2.73 -5.42 -1.30
C TYR A 10 2.68 -6.20 0.00
N GLU A 11 3.82 -6.65 0.49
CA GLU A 11 3.96 -7.19 1.84
C GLU A 11 4.61 -6.12 2.72
N VAL A 12 4.08 -5.88 3.92
CA VAL A 12 4.56 -4.87 4.84
C VAL A 12 4.83 -5.51 6.20
N THR A 13 6.00 -5.22 6.74
CA THR A 13 6.44 -5.62 8.07
C THR A 13 6.18 -4.50 9.07
N GLY A 14 5.84 -4.88 10.30
CA GLY A 14 5.52 -3.92 11.37
C GLY A 14 4.04 -3.58 11.54
N MET A 15 3.15 -4.04 10.63
CA MET A 15 1.70 -4.01 10.84
C MET A 15 1.25 -5.10 11.81
N ALA A 16 1.62 -4.98 13.09
CA ALA A 16 1.23 -5.94 14.13
C ALA A 16 -0.05 -5.53 14.89
N SER A 17 -0.72 -4.44 14.50
CA SER A 17 -1.89 -3.90 15.20
C SER A 17 -2.95 -3.39 14.24
N GLU A 18 -4.22 -3.64 14.56
CA GLU A 18 -5.40 -3.24 13.77
C GLU A 18 -5.51 -1.72 13.56
N HIS A 19 -4.86 -0.89 14.38
CA HIS A 19 -4.79 0.56 14.15
C HIS A 19 -3.84 0.96 13.02
N CYS A 20 -2.85 0.12 12.71
CA CYS A 20 -1.85 0.41 11.68
C CYS A 20 -2.42 0.30 10.26
N GLU A 21 -3.40 -0.60 10.05
CA GLU A 21 -3.97 -0.82 8.71
C GLU A 21 -4.69 0.43 8.17
N GLY A 22 -5.41 1.15 9.05
CA GLY A 22 -6.14 2.36 8.68
C GLY A 22 -5.19 3.50 8.33
N ALA A 23 -4.11 3.66 9.10
CA ALA A 23 -3.09 4.67 8.84
C ALA A 23 -2.37 4.40 7.51
N VAL A 24 -1.91 3.17 7.28
CA VAL A 24 -1.22 2.79 6.03
C VAL A 24 -2.12 2.93 4.82
N SER A 25 -3.38 2.48 4.93
CA SER A 25 -4.32 2.58 3.81
C SER A 25 -4.66 4.03 3.45
N LEU A 26 -4.75 4.93 4.43
CA LEU A 26 -4.94 6.36 4.20
C LEU A 26 -3.71 6.98 3.52
N GLU A 27 -2.51 6.78 4.07
CA GLU A 27 -1.25 7.28 3.52
C GLU A 27 -1.07 6.86 2.04
N LEU A 28 -1.34 5.59 1.73
CA LEU A 28 -1.29 5.09 0.36
C LEU A 28 -2.44 5.59 -0.51
N ALA A 29 -3.61 5.88 0.05
CA ALA A 29 -4.73 6.47 -0.69
C ALA A 29 -4.47 7.93 -1.08
N GLU A 30 -3.58 8.64 -0.38
CA GLU A 30 -3.14 9.98 -0.76
C GLU A 30 -2.18 9.98 -1.97
N LEU A 31 -1.61 8.82 -2.34
CA LEU A 31 -0.78 8.71 -3.52
C LEU A 31 -1.57 8.99 -4.81
N SER A 32 -0.96 9.78 -5.68
CA SER A 32 -1.60 10.21 -6.92
C SER A 32 -1.88 9.01 -7.84
N GLY A 33 -3.14 8.85 -8.22
CA GLY A 33 -3.59 7.73 -9.06
C GLY A 33 -4.12 6.53 -8.29
N VAL A 34 -4.02 6.52 -6.96
CA VAL A 34 -4.68 5.51 -6.13
C VAL A 34 -6.19 5.74 -6.13
N THR A 35 -6.91 4.64 -6.21
CA THR A 35 -8.38 4.60 -6.26
C THR A 35 -8.97 3.71 -5.18
N GLY A 36 -8.18 2.80 -4.62
CA GLY A 36 -8.53 2.01 -3.45
C GLY A 36 -7.29 1.40 -2.82
N VAL A 37 -7.33 1.24 -1.50
CA VAL A 37 -6.29 0.53 -0.74
C VAL A 37 -6.97 -0.43 0.21
N THR A 38 -6.38 -1.61 0.39
CA THR A 38 -6.84 -2.62 1.32
C THR A 38 -5.62 -3.18 2.03
N ALA A 39 -5.40 -2.77 3.27
CA ALA A 39 -4.35 -3.30 4.13
C ALA A 39 -4.91 -4.39 5.04
N VAL A 40 -4.18 -5.48 5.21
CA VAL A 40 -4.56 -6.63 6.03
C VAL A 40 -3.45 -6.87 7.05
N ALA A 41 -3.56 -6.28 8.24
CA ALA A 41 -2.57 -6.44 9.30
C ALA A 41 -2.43 -7.90 9.75
N ALA A 42 -3.50 -8.70 9.66
CA ALA A 42 -3.48 -10.13 9.99
C ALA A 42 -2.47 -10.94 9.18
N THR A 43 -2.20 -10.55 7.93
CA THR A 43 -1.25 -11.22 7.02
C THR A 43 -0.05 -10.34 6.67
N GLY A 44 -0.09 -9.05 6.99
CA GLY A 44 0.88 -8.05 6.53
C GLY A 44 0.74 -7.72 5.04
N GLN A 45 -0.37 -8.06 4.39
CA GLN A 45 -0.56 -7.84 2.96
C GLN A 45 -1.31 -6.53 2.69
N VAL A 46 -0.83 -5.75 1.73
CA VAL A 46 -1.44 -4.49 1.30
C VAL A 46 -1.74 -4.56 -0.18
N THR A 47 -3.01 -4.47 -0.53
CA THR A 47 -3.47 -4.41 -1.91
C THR A 47 -3.79 -2.96 -2.27
N VAL A 48 -3.15 -2.44 -3.31
CA VAL A 48 -3.38 -1.08 -3.80
C VAL A 48 -3.96 -1.16 -5.20
N VAL A 49 -5.05 -0.44 -5.42
CA VAL A 49 -5.75 -0.33 -6.71
C VAL A 49 -5.57 1.09 -7.21
N SER A 50 -4.92 1.23 -8.36
CA SER A 50 -4.59 2.54 -8.94
C SER A 50 -4.89 2.57 -10.44
N ARG A 51 -5.03 3.77 -11.00
CA ARG A 51 -5.25 3.97 -12.45
C ARG A 51 -4.00 3.70 -13.29
N ALA A 52 -2.83 3.67 -12.66
CA ALA A 52 -1.53 3.44 -13.27
C ALA A 52 -0.63 2.71 -12.27
N PRO A 53 0.37 1.93 -12.72
CA PRO A 53 1.32 1.28 -11.83
C PRO A 53 2.01 2.32 -10.93
N LEU A 54 2.07 2.03 -9.63
CA LEU A 54 2.73 2.87 -8.65
C LEU A 54 4.19 2.48 -8.55
N ASP A 55 5.05 3.48 -8.36
CA ASP A 55 6.45 3.26 -8.04
C ASP A 55 6.59 2.66 -6.65
N GLU A 56 7.12 1.44 -6.57
CA GLU A 56 7.34 0.73 -5.31
C GLU A 56 8.26 1.50 -4.35
N GLU A 57 9.19 2.29 -4.90
CA GLU A 57 10.05 3.18 -4.11
C GLU A 57 9.25 4.29 -3.42
N THR A 58 8.23 4.85 -4.10
CA THR A 58 7.33 5.85 -3.50
C THR A 58 6.46 5.21 -2.41
N VAL A 59 5.87 4.04 -2.70
CA VAL A 59 5.09 3.27 -1.71
C VAL A 59 5.95 2.96 -0.49
N ARG A 60 7.20 2.51 -0.69
CA ARG A 60 8.17 2.23 0.38
C ARG A 60 8.51 3.49 1.16
N SER A 61 8.74 4.64 0.51
CA SER A 61 9.09 5.89 1.19
C SER A 61 7.96 6.35 2.12
N VAL A 62 6.71 6.31 1.65
CA VAL A 62 5.55 6.65 2.48
C VAL A 62 5.43 5.70 3.67
N LEU A 63 5.62 4.40 3.45
CA LEU A 63 5.62 3.42 4.54
C LEU A 63 6.76 3.67 5.53
N ASP A 64 7.98 3.97 5.07
CA ASP A 64 9.14 4.24 5.92
C ASP A 64 8.94 5.49 6.78
N GLU A 65 8.39 6.56 6.19
CA GLU A 65 8.01 7.78 6.92
C GLU A 65 6.94 7.50 7.99
N ALA A 66 6.01 6.60 7.70
CA ALA A 66 5.01 6.12 8.65
C ALA A 66 5.54 5.08 9.66
N GLY A 67 6.79 4.61 9.51
CA GLY A 67 7.45 3.65 10.40
C GLY A 67 7.21 2.17 10.05
N TYR A 68 6.82 1.86 8.82
CA TYR A 68 6.56 0.52 8.31
C TYR A 68 7.56 0.11 7.22
N GLY A 69 7.99 -1.15 7.23
CA GLY A 69 8.93 -1.66 6.22
C GLY A 69 8.21 -2.40 5.09
N LEU A 70 8.34 -1.94 3.84
CA LEU A 70 7.87 -2.69 2.67
C LEU A 70 8.81 -3.86 2.35
N VAL A 71 8.28 -5.08 2.41
CA VAL A 71 8.96 -6.31 2.00
C VAL A 71 8.90 -6.41 0.50
N ASP A 72 10.05 -6.23 -0.14
CA ASP A 72 10.22 -6.52 -1.56
C ASP A 72 10.12 -8.03 -1.76
N ARG A 73 9.16 -8.48 -2.57
CA ARG A 73 9.04 -9.89 -2.92
C ARG A 73 10.00 -10.20 -4.08
N ALA A 74 11.30 -10.18 -3.78
CA ALA A 74 12.36 -10.55 -4.72
C ALA A 74 12.33 -12.04 -5.10
#